data_AF-V5ANT4-F1
#
_entry.id   AF-V5ANT4-F1
#
_cell.length_a   1.000
_cell.length_b   1.000
_cell.length_c   1.000
_cell.angle_alpha   90.00
_cell.angle_beta   90.00
_cell.angle_gamma   90.00
#
_symmetry.space_group_name_H-M   'P 1'
#
loop_
_entity.id
_entity.type
_entity.pdbx_description
1 polymer ?
#
loop_
_entity_poly.entity_id
_entity_poly.type
_entity_poly.pdbx_seq_one_letter_code
_entity_poly.pdbx_strand_id
1 'polypeptide(L)'
;MRLHMLLGLVWLMIERKMVKEVKDVRDKARVFQVSSPKTVEKTREHFNCMSATGMELEDEGGPTAALSHWKRRNAKDELMAGIPGIGYYTALTMAAFEDTGFYRANWGMEEPMSWGNNSGCALLTEKCVINGVTQYPEMFCTVNSSLLSCTSDRLALGRCTIHLYDVPLPPQFQYFPNLKLGGESENLMDFCPYIETYANTRCSNGNATVMRGSRVGPTSKCLKGDRLADSRGFIGDVCAEVSCDKGEVSVRYLGDDAWHKCPEGSSITPTGLFTGGKILCPKYDDVCIVIDTINGTGDVSSLSSTFPPIPLIMLVLIFISMC
;
A
#
# COMPACT_ATOMS: atom_id res chain seq x y z
N MET A 1 7.99 6.35 21.61
CA MET A 1 9.21 5.61 21.22
C MET A 1 8.88 4.87 19.92
N ARG A 2 9.20 5.44 18.75
CA ARG A 2 8.93 4.78 17.46
C ARG A 2 10.09 3.82 17.19
N LEU A 3 9.86 2.53 17.44
CA LEU A 3 10.83 1.48 17.16
C LEU A 3 10.83 1.26 15.63
N HIS A 4 11.84 1.77 14.92
CA HIS A 4 11.93 1.66 13.45
C HIS A 4 12.67 0.40 12.99
N MET A 5 12.87 -0.57 13.88
CA MET A 5 13.78 -1.68 13.64
C MET A 5 13.40 -2.88 14.51
N LEU A 6 13.20 -4.05 13.89
CA LEU A 6 13.05 -5.30 14.64
C LEU A 6 14.39 -5.86 15.11
N LEU A 7 15.56 -5.23 14.96
CA LEU A 7 16.85 -5.91 15.22
C LEU A 7 16.94 -6.63 16.60
N GLY A 8 16.36 -6.05 17.66
CA GLY A 8 16.21 -6.74 18.95
C GLY A 8 15.04 -7.76 19.01
N LEU A 9 14.00 -7.53 18.21
CA LEU A 9 12.82 -8.39 18.07
C LEU A 9 13.01 -9.59 17.15
N VAL A 10 13.84 -9.53 16.10
CA VAL A 10 14.06 -10.67 15.19
C VAL A 10 14.79 -11.78 15.91
N TRP A 11 15.86 -11.42 16.63
CA TRP A 11 16.60 -12.39 17.42
C TRP A 11 15.66 -13.08 18.42
N LEU A 12 14.83 -12.29 19.10
CA LEU A 12 13.77 -12.78 19.96
C LEU A 12 12.74 -13.65 19.22
N MET A 13 12.29 -13.25 18.03
CA MET A 13 11.37 -14.04 17.20
C MET A 13 11.98 -15.37 16.79
N ILE A 14 13.28 -15.41 16.50
CA ILE A 14 14.04 -16.62 16.22
C ILE A 14 14.11 -17.50 17.47
N GLU A 15 14.48 -16.96 18.63
CA GLU A 15 14.54 -17.71 19.91
C GLU A 15 13.18 -18.29 20.28
N ARG A 16 12.11 -17.56 20.02
CA ARG A 16 10.72 -17.97 20.26
C ARG A 16 10.13 -18.84 19.15
N LYS A 17 10.94 -19.25 18.17
CA LYS A 17 10.54 -20.12 17.03
C LYS A 17 9.37 -19.56 16.22
N MET A 18 9.31 -18.24 16.09
CA MET A 18 8.29 -17.54 15.30
C MET A 18 8.67 -17.46 13.82
N VAL A 19 9.96 -17.54 13.47
CA VAL A 19 10.45 -17.41 12.09
C VAL A 19 10.63 -18.78 11.43
N LYS A 20 10.21 -18.89 10.16
CA LYS A 20 10.36 -20.09 9.33
C LYS A 20 10.99 -19.77 7.98
N GLU A 21 11.86 -20.65 7.51
CA GLU A 21 12.34 -20.65 6.12
C GLU A 21 11.28 -21.26 5.19
N VAL A 22 10.96 -20.57 4.10
CA VAL A 22 10.05 -21.02 3.04
C VAL A 22 10.81 -21.01 1.72
N LYS A 23 10.72 -22.09 0.96
CA LYS A 23 11.44 -22.27 -0.30
C LYS A 23 10.57 -21.90 -1.49
N ASP A 24 11.23 -21.60 -2.61
CA ASP A 24 10.61 -21.45 -3.93
C ASP A 24 9.51 -20.37 -3.99
N VAL A 25 9.69 -19.29 -3.24
CA VAL A 25 8.76 -18.15 -3.24
C VAL A 25 9.16 -17.22 -4.38
N ARG A 26 8.30 -17.11 -5.40
CA ARG A 26 8.50 -16.22 -6.56
C ARG A 26 9.86 -16.44 -7.25
N ASP A 27 10.20 -17.72 -7.49
CA ASP A 27 11.48 -18.17 -8.06
C ASP A 27 12.72 -17.88 -7.20
N LYS A 28 12.56 -17.41 -5.95
CA LYS A 28 13.67 -17.31 -4.99
C LYS A 28 13.91 -18.66 -4.32
N ALA A 29 15.18 -19.03 -4.15
CA ALA A 29 15.56 -20.29 -3.50
C ALA A 29 15.02 -20.42 -2.07
N ARG A 30 14.99 -19.32 -1.31
CA ARG A 30 14.39 -19.25 0.03
C ARG A 30 14.04 -17.82 0.42
N VAL A 31 13.06 -17.70 1.30
CA VAL A 31 12.68 -16.48 2.04
C VAL A 31 12.41 -16.85 3.50
N PHE A 32 12.35 -15.85 4.38
CA PHE A 32 11.97 -16.04 5.77
C PHE A 32 10.62 -15.38 6.04
N GLN A 33 9.78 -16.04 6.85
CA GLN A 33 8.48 -15.52 7.24
C GLN A 33 8.32 -15.57 8.76
N VAL A 34 7.66 -14.56 9.33
CA VAL A 34 7.10 -14.66 10.69
C VAL A 34 5.80 -15.45 10.60
N SER A 35 5.82 -16.64 11.19
CA SER A 35 4.82 -17.71 11.08
C SER A 35 4.11 -18.00 12.41
N SER A 36 4.19 -17.09 13.38
CA SER A 36 3.48 -17.18 14.64
C SER A 36 1.96 -16.99 14.47
N PRO A 37 1.12 -17.53 15.37
CA PRO A 37 -0.32 -17.68 15.13
C PRO A 37 -1.06 -16.38 14.77
N LYS A 38 -0.87 -15.29 15.53
CA LYS A 38 -1.56 -14.02 15.28
C LYS A 38 -1.03 -13.35 14.02
N THR A 39 0.27 -13.46 13.76
CA THR A 39 0.89 -12.91 12.54
C THR A 39 0.34 -13.61 11.29
N VAL A 40 0.18 -14.93 11.32
CA VAL A 40 -0.46 -15.69 10.24
C VAL A 40 -1.91 -15.25 10.05
N GLU A 41 -2.69 -15.15 11.13
CA GLU A 41 -4.07 -14.65 11.10
C GLU A 41 -4.16 -13.29 10.40
N LYS A 42 -3.37 -12.30 10.84
CA LYS A 42 -3.42 -10.94 10.28
C LYS A 42 -2.82 -10.83 8.87
N THR A 43 -1.88 -11.69 8.52
CA THR A 43 -1.40 -11.81 7.13
C THR A 43 -2.53 -12.30 6.21
N ARG A 44 -3.25 -13.35 6.62
CA ARG A 44 -4.35 -13.91 5.82
C ARG A 44 -5.47 -12.90 5.63
N GLU A 45 -5.81 -12.16 6.68
CA GLU A 45 -6.80 -11.08 6.63
C GLU A 45 -6.36 -9.95 5.69
N HIS A 46 -5.15 -9.40 5.87
CA HIS A 46 -4.65 -8.28 5.06
C HIS A 46 -4.61 -8.62 3.57
N PHE A 47 -3.99 -9.75 3.20
CA PHE A 47 -3.85 -10.12 1.79
C PHE A 47 -5.08 -10.86 1.24
N ASN A 48 -6.09 -11.17 2.05
CA ASN A 48 -7.18 -12.10 1.68
C ASN A 48 -6.64 -13.42 1.09
N CYS A 49 -5.70 -14.05 1.79
CA CYS A 49 -5.03 -15.26 1.33
C CYS A 49 -4.99 -16.33 2.43
N MET A 50 -5.98 -17.22 2.46
CA MET A 50 -6.09 -18.26 3.50
C MET A 50 -4.94 -19.27 3.53
N SER A 51 -4.25 -19.47 2.40
CA SER A 51 -3.08 -20.37 2.33
C SER A 51 -1.79 -19.71 2.79
N ALA A 52 -1.79 -18.41 3.13
CA ALA A 52 -0.59 -17.75 3.66
C ALA A 52 -0.12 -18.44 4.95
N THR A 53 1.20 -18.64 5.04
CA THR A 53 1.86 -19.33 6.16
C THR A 53 2.61 -18.39 7.11
N GLY A 54 2.63 -17.10 6.81
CA GLY A 54 3.31 -16.07 7.58
C GLY A 54 3.56 -14.81 6.77
N MET A 55 4.05 -13.77 7.44
CA MET A 55 4.44 -12.51 6.80
C MET A 55 5.92 -12.54 6.43
N GLU A 56 6.22 -12.28 5.16
CA GLU A 56 7.59 -12.30 4.64
C GLU A 56 8.45 -11.17 5.24
N LEU A 57 9.66 -11.54 5.65
CA LEU A 57 10.69 -10.62 6.12
C LEU A 57 11.56 -10.15 4.95
N GLU A 58 12.10 -8.95 5.09
CA GLU A 58 13.00 -8.38 4.09
C GLU A 58 14.24 -9.26 3.89
N ASP A 59 14.64 -9.44 2.63
CA ASP A 59 15.79 -10.24 2.21
C ASP A 59 16.79 -9.46 1.34
N GLU A 60 16.50 -8.18 1.07
CA GLU A 60 17.36 -7.21 0.41
C GLU A 60 17.98 -6.20 1.41
N GLY A 61 18.86 -5.30 0.95
CA GLY A 61 19.39 -4.20 1.77
C GLY A 61 20.54 -4.54 2.73
N GLY A 62 21.10 -5.75 2.65
CA GLY A 62 22.27 -6.19 3.43
C GLY A 62 21.93 -6.65 4.86
N PRO A 63 22.95 -6.95 5.70
CA PRO A 63 22.76 -7.61 7.00
C PRO A 63 21.90 -6.84 8.01
N THR A 64 21.75 -5.53 7.84
CA THR A 64 21.03 -4.65 8.78
C THR A 64 19.56 -4.44 8.43
N ALA A 65 19.17 -4.62 7.16
CA ALA A 65 17.77 -4.56 6.70
C ALA A 65 17.17 -5.96 6.58
N ALA A 66 17.98 -6.93 6.13
CA ALA A 66 17.54 -8.31 6.02
C ALA A 66 17.07 -8.85 7.38
N LEU A 67 15.93 -9.52 7.35
CA LEU A 67 15.25 -10.18 8.46
C LEU A 67 14.61 -9.28 9.52
N SER A 68 14.85 -7.96 9.51
CA SER A 68 14.41 -7.03 10.57
C SER A 68 13.26 -6.10 10.22
N HIS A 69 12.71 -6.29 9.03
CA HIS A 69 11.64 -5.49 8.47
C HIS A 69 10.68 -6.39 7.69
N TRP A 70 9.44 -5.94 7.50
CA TRP A 70 8.55 -6.58 6.55
C TRP A 70 9.08 -6.40 5.14
N LYS A 71 8.90 -7.44 4.31
CA LYS A 71 9.26 -7.38 2.90
C LYS A 71 8.56 -6.20 2.26
N ARG A 72 9.32 -5.18 1.85
CA ARG A 72 8.74 -3.90 1.41
C ARG A 72 7.87 -4.07 0.17
N ARG A 73 8.22 -5.00 -0.73
CA ARG A 73 7.36 -5.42 -1.85
C ARG A 73 5.91 -5.70 -1.41
N ASN A 74 5.73 -6.38 -0.28
CA ASN A 74 4.42 -6.83 0.18
C ASN A 74 3.73 -5.81 1.11
N ALA A 75 4.50 -4.97 1.80
CA ALA A 75 4.02 -4.05 2.83
C ALA A 75 4.75 -2.69 2.77
N LYS A 76 4.73 -2.04 1.61
CA LYS A 76 5.55 -0.84 1.32
C LYS A 76 5.32 0.33 2.29
N ASP A 77 4.08 0.52 2.68
CA ASP A 77 3.62 1.68 3.45
C ASP A 77 3.49 1.38 4.96
N GLU A 78 3.95 0.22 5.41
CA GLU A 78 3.90 -0.26 6.79
C GLU A 78 5.01 0.37 7.65
N LEU A 79 4.78 0.57 8.95
CA LEU A 79 5.76 1.14 9.90
C LEU A 79 7.12 0.43 9.85
N MET A 80 7.11 -0.88 9.71
CA MET A 80 8.27 -1.77 9.75
C MET A 80 8.72 -2.19 8.35
N ALA A 81 8.36 -1.45 7.30
CA ALA A 81 8.94 -1.62 5.98
C ALA A 81 10.45 -1.29 5.98
N GLY A 82 11.23 -1.96 5.13
CA GLY A 82 12.70 -1.81 5.09
C GLY A 82 13.21 -0.41 4.69
N ILE A 83 12.35 0.44 4.11
CA ILE A 83 12.64 1.85 3.83
C ILE A 83 11.51 2.69 4.43
N PRO A 84 11.81 3.75 5.20
CA PRO A 84 10.80 4.63 5.77
C PRO A 84 9.89 5.25 4.70
N GLY A 85 8.58 5.16 4.95
CA GLY A 85 7.53 5.79 4.13
C GLY A 85 6.54 6.55 5.02
N ILE A 86 5.24 6.43 4.73
CA ILE A 86 4.18 6.92 5.61
C ILE A 86 4.18 6.18 6.96
N GLY A 87 4.43 4.86 6.94
CA GLY A 87 4.71 4.06 8.12
C GLY A 87 3.47 3.72 8.95
N TYR A 88 2.44 3.15 8.32
CA TYR A 88 1.20 2.75 8.99
C TYR A 88 1.47 1.69 10.06
N TYR A 89 0.96 1.90 11.26
CA TYR A 89 1.02 0.93 12.35
C TYR A 89 -0.10 -0.11 12.22
N THR A 90 0.13 -1.06 11.32
CA THR A 90 -0.92 -1.99 10.90
C THR A 90 -1.09 -3.18 11.85
N ALA A 91 -2.16 -3.94 11.63
CA ALA A 91 -2.39 -5.23 12.27
C ALA A 91 -1.22 -6.22 12.09
N LEU A 92 -0.42 -6.11 11.02
CA LEU A 92 0.74 -6.98 10.79
C LEU A 92 1.81 -6.80 11.88
N THR A 93 2.20 -5.55 12.15
CA THR A 93 3.18 -5.23 13.19
C THR A 93 2.62 -5.48 14.59
N MET A 94 1.36 -5.11 14.83
CA MET A 94 0.69 -5.35 16.11
C MET A 94 0.62 -6.85 16.44
N ALA A 95 0.30 -7.69 15.45
CA ALA A 95 0.27 -9.14 15.60
C ALA A 95 1.62 -9.74 15.95
N ALA A 96 2.67 -9.32 15.24
CA ALA A 96 4.02 -9.78 15.49
C ALA A 96 4.49 -9.43 16.91
N PHE A 97 4.16 -8.22 17.39
CA PHE A 97 4.43 -7.80 18.76
C PHE A 97 3.64 -8.62 19.79
N GLU A 98 2.36 -8.87 19.58
CA GLU A 98 1.56 -9.67 20.51
C GLU A 98 2.07 -11.12 20.61
N ASP A 99 2.42 -11.74 19.48
CA ASP A 99 2.97 -13.10 19.45
C ASP A 99 4.33 -13.22 20.18
N THR A 100 5.06 -12.11 20.35
CA THR A 100 6.28 -12.12 21.18
C THR A 100 6.00 -12.32 22.67
N GLY A 101 4.76 -12.10 23.13
CA GLY A 101 4.36 -12.23 24.53
C GLY A 101 4.78 -11.07 25.44
N PHE A 102 5.49 -10.06 24.94
CA PHE A 102 5.84 -8.85 25.71
C PHE A 102 4.76 -7.78 25.65
N TYR A 103 3.92 -7.83 24.63
CA TYR A 103 2.91 -6.82 24.35
C TYR A 103 1.55 -7.47 24.18
N ARG A 104 0.51 -6.67 24.37
CA ARG A 104 -0.85 -6.99 23.99
C ARG A 104 -1.33 -5.87 23.09
N ALA A 105 -1.76 -6.20 21.88
CA ALA A 105 -2.27 -5.23 20.95
C ALA A 105 -3.62 -4.70 21.44
N ASN A 106 -3.82 -3.40 21.27
CA ASN A 106 -5.13 -2.78 21.43
C ASN A 106 -5.86 -2.86 20.09
N TRP A 107 -6.46 -4.01 19.79
CA TRP A 107 -7.18 -4.28 18.54
C TRP A 107 -8.33 -3.30 18.32
N GLY A 108 -8.56 -2.91 17.06
CA GLY A 108 -9.46 -1.83 16.66
C GLY A 108 -8.77 -0.47 16.50
N MET A 109 -7.47 -0.38 16.82
CA MET A 109 -6.64 0.82 16.64
C MET A 109 -5.59 0.67 15.53
N GLU A 110 -5.55 -0.48 14.86
CA GLU A 110 -4.69 -0.71 13.70
C GLU A 110 -4.98 0.31 12.60
N GLU A 111 -3.92 0.88 12.04
CA GLU A 111 -4.05 1.71 10.84
C GLU A 111 -4.20 0.78 9.62
N PRO A 112 -5.19 0.99 8.74
CA PRO A 112 -5.32 0.25 7.52
C PRO A 112 -4.24 0.69 6.52
N MET A 113 -3.75 -0.26 5.74
CA MET A 113 -2.78 -0.01 4.68
C MET A 113 -3.36 -0.53 3.37
N SER A 114 -3.61 0.35 2.40
CA SER A 114 -4.18 -0.04 1.10
C SER A 114 -3.22 -0.91 0.27
N TRP A 115 -1.90 -0.75 0.47
CA TRP A 115 -0.89 -1.55 -0.20
C TRP A 115 -1.03 -3.05 0.14
N GLY A 116 -1.34 -3.87 -0.86
CA GLY A 116 -1.50 -5.32 -0.72
C GLY A 116 -2.82 -5.77 -0.08
N ASN A 117 -3.66 -4.85 0.39
CA ASN A 117 -4.94 -5.19 1.02
C ASN A 117 -5.87 -5.89 0.02
N ASN A 118 -6.43 -7.04 0.40
CA ASN A 118 -7.29 -7.87 -0.44
C ASN A 118 -6.70 -8.26 -1.81
N SER A 119 -5.38 -8.31 -1.92
CA SER A 119 -4.70 -8.62 -3.19
C SER A 119 -4.77 -10.10 -3.59
N GLY A 120 -5.14 -10.99 -2.68
CA GLY A 120 -5.17 -12.44 -2.90
C GLY A 120 -3.78 -13.07 -2.80
N CYS A 121 -3.75 -14.40 -2.89
CA CYS A 121 -2.52 -15.17 -2.71
C CYS A 121 -1.46 -14.93 -3.79
N ALA A 122 -1.89 -14.60 -5.01
CA ALA A 122 -0.99 -14.40 -6.14
C ALA A 122 0.01 -13.27 -5.88
N LEU A 123 -0.31 -12.26 -5.06
CA LEU A 123 0.66 -11.22 -4.70
C LEU A 123 1.85 -11.85 -3.98
N LEU A 124 1.60 -12.80 -3.08
CA LEU A 124 2.61 -13.44 -2.25
C LEU A 124 3.36 -14.54 -3.00
N THR A 125 2.70 -15.26 -3.91
CA THR A 125 3.25 -16.45 -4.58
C THR A 125 3.77 -16.21 -5.99
N GLU A 126 3.29 -15.18 -6.70
CA GLU A 126 3.66 -14.88 -8.08
C GLU A 126 4.48 -13.59 -8.20
N LYS A 127 5.11 -13.38 -9.36
CA LYS A 127 5.83 -12.14 -9.66
C LYS A 127 4.85 -10.96 -9.72
N CYS A 128 5.33 -9.78 -9.33
CA CYS A 128 4.54 -8.55 -9.36
C CYS A 128 4.13 -8.13 -10.79
N VAL A 129 4.93 -8.51 -11.77
CA VAL A 129 4.74 -8.26 -13.19
C VAL A 129 5.15 -9.53 -13.95
N ILE A 130 4.34 -9.94 -14.93
CA ILE A 130 4.60 -11.10 -15.80
C ILE A 130 4.52 -10.61 -17.24
N ASN A 131 5.62 -10.73 -17.98
CA ASN A 131 5.73 -10.30 -19.37
C ASN A 131 5.26 -8.85 -19.62
N GLY A 132 5.62 -7.94 -18.70
CA GLY A 132 5.26 -6.52 -18.78
C GLY A 132 3.81 -6.19 -18.42
N VAL A 133 3.07 -7.15 -17.85
CA VAL A 133 1.69 -6.96 -17.38
C VAL A 133 1.61 -7.24 -15.89
N THR A 134 0.99 -6.35 -15.13
CA THR A 134 0.73 -6.54 -13.70
C THR A 134 -0.74 -6.85 -13.45
N GLN A 135 -1.00 -7.71 -12.46
CA GLN A 135 -2.35 -7.92 -11.91
C GLN A 135 -2.72 -6.85 -10.87
N TYR A 136 -1.77 -6.03 -10.43
CA TYR A 136 -1.93 -5.06 -9.34
C TYR A 136 -1.60 -3.63 -9.79
N PRO A 137 -2.41 -3.02 -10.66
CA PRO A 137 -2.11 -1.70 -11.24
C PRO A 137 -2.08 -0.55 -10.20
N GLU A 138 -2.70 -0.76 -9.03
CA GLU A 138 -2.63 0.20 -7.91
C GLU A 138 -1.32 0.09 -7.10
N MET A 139 -0.55 -1.00 -7.29
CA MET A 139 0.71 -1.25 -6.57
C MET A 139 1.91 -1.10 -7.51
N PHE A 140 1.85 -1.77 -8.65
CA PHE A 140 2.95 -1.85 -9.61
C PHE A 140 2.57 -1.18 -10.92
N CYS A 141 3.57 -0.69 -11.62
CA CYS A 141 3.40 0.00 -12.90
C CYS A 141 4.31 -0.61 -13.96
N THR A 142 3.89 -0.64 -15.22
CA THR A 142 4.65 -1.32 -16.28
C THR A 142 4.99 -0.44 -17.47
N VAL A 143 4.66 0.86 -17.39
CA VAL A 143 4.85 1.82 -18.48
C VAL A 143 5.47 3.10 -17.93
N ASN A 144 6.57 3.53 -18.56
CA ASN A 144 7.12 4.86 -18.32
C ASN A 144 6.18 5.91 -18.91
N SER A 145 5.67 6.80 -18.05
CA SER A 145 4.81 7.92 -18.44
C SER A 145 5.46 9.24 -18.07
N SER A 146 5.29 10.25 -18.93
CA SER A 146 5.67 11.62 -18.60
C SER A 146 4.70 12.28 -17.63
N LEU A 147 3.46 11.79 -17.60
CA LEU A 147 2.40 12.24 -16.69
C LEU A 147 2.70 11.78 -15.27
N LEU A 148 2.39 12.65 -14.30
CA LEU A 148 2.55 12.34 -12.90
C LEU A 148 1.39 11.45 -12.43
N SER A 149 1.69 10.54 -11.52
CA SER A 149 0.73 9.63 -10.92
C SER A 149 0.85 9.65 -9.40
N CYS A 150 -0.24 9.42 -8.68
CA CYS A 150 -0.20 9.33 -7.22
C CYS A 150 0.67 8.17 -6.76
N THR A 151 1.48 8.46 -5.74
CA THR A 151 2.08 7.46 -4.88
C THR A 151 0.98 6.71 -4.10
N SER A 152 1.28 5.49 -3.67
CA SER A 152 0.33 4.63 -2.94
C SER A 152 -0.19 5.27 -1.64
N ASP A 153 0.63 6.08 -0.98
CA ASP A 153 0.31 6.80 0.25
C ASP A 153 -0.47 8.11 0.04
N ARG A 154 -0.78 8.46 -1.22
CA ARG A 154 -1.46 9.71 -1.62
C ARG A 154 -0.75 10.99 -1.14
N LEU A 155 0.51 10.94 -0.72
CA LEU A 155 1.22 12.11 -0.20
C LEU A 155 1.93 12.93 -1.27
N ALA A 156 2.15 12.35 -2.45
CA ALA A 156 2.91 12.97 -3.51
C ALA A 156 2.46 12.51 -4.90
N LEU A 157 2.91 13.29 -5.88
CA LEU A 157 2.94 12.89 -7.27
C LEU A 157 4.28 12.25 -7.59
N GLY A 158 4.27 11.23 -8.43
CA GLY A 158 5.43 10.42 -8.77
C GLY A 158 5.41 9.94 -10.20
N ARG A 159 6.36 9.09 -10.55
CA ARG A 159 6.43 8.42 -11.85
C ARG A 159 6.69 6.95 -11.70
N CYS A 160 6.24 6.19 -12.69
CA CYS A 160 6.69 4.82 -12.83
C CYS A 160 8.18 4.83 -13.17
N THR A 161 8.98 4.23 -12.30
CA THR A 161 10.43 4.15 -12.50
C THR A 161 10.79 2.74 -12.99
N ILE A 162 11.25 2.66 -14.24
CA ILE A 162 11.76 1.43 -14.86
C ILE A 162 13.16 1.73 -15.39
N HIS A 163 14.15 0.99 -14.91
CA HIS A 163 15.56 1.09 -15.26
C HIS A 163 15.94 0.05 -16.31
N LEU A 164 16.87 0.45 -17.19
CA LEU A 164 17.57 -0.46 -18.09
C LEU A 164 18.95 -0.75 -17.50
N TYR A 165 19.19 -1.99 -17.10
CA TYR A 165 20.46 -2.45 -16.54
C TYR A 165 21.45 -2.87 -17.65
N ASP A 166 22.74 -2.84 -17.35
CA ASP A 166 23.79 -3.24 -18.31
C ASP A 166 23.76 -4.74 -18.63
N VAL A 167 23.41 -5.55 -17.62
CA VAL A 167 23.31 -7.01 -17.69
C VAL A 167 21.88 -7.47 -17.41
N PRO A 168 21.47 -8.65 -17.92
CA PRO A 168 20.17 -9.23 -17.58
C PRO A 168 20.02 -9.38 -16.06
N LEU A 169 18.82 -9.06 -15.55
CA LEU A 169 18.47 -9.28 -14.15
C LEU A 169 18.44 -10.78 -13.83
N PRO A 170 18.62 -11.17 -12.56
CA PRO A 170 18.40 -12.55 -12.13
C PRO A 170 17.00 -13.07 -12.51
N PRO A 171 16.82 -14.36 -12.85
CA PRO A 171 15.54 -14.89 -13.36
C PRO A 171 14.32 -14.56 -12.49
N GLN A 172 14.46 -14.54 -11.18
CA GLN A 172 13.40 -14.19 -10.23
C GLN A 172 12.94 -12.73 -10.34
N PHE A 173 13.76 -11.85 -10.89
CA PHE A 173 13.50 -10.41 -11.07
C PHE A 173 13.27 -10.02 -12.54
N GLN A 174 13.19 -10.99 -13.45
CA GLN A 174 12.86 -10.74 -14.86
C GLN A 174 11.35 -10.61 -15.03
N TYR A 175 10.90 -9.36 -15.20
CA TYR A 175 9.48 -8.99 -15.25
C TYR A 175 8.96 -8.65 -16.65
N PHE A 176 9.86 -8.27 -17.55
CA PHE A 176 9.55 -7.78 -18.89
C PHE A 176 10.15 -8.70 -19.96
N PRO A 177 9.64 -8.65 -21.21
CA PRO A 177 10.26 -9.37 -22.32
C PRO A 177 11.74 -9.00 -22.52
N ASN A 178 12.11 -7.75 -22.23
CA ASN A 178 13.50 -7.35 -22.11
C ASN A 178 14.00 -7.68 -20.69
N LEU A 179 14.90 -8.68 -20.60
CA LEU A 179 15.43 -9.22 -19.35
C LEU A 179 16.28 -8.22 -18.54
N LYS A 180 16.59 -7.06 -19.12
CA LYS A 180 17.36 -5.98 -18.49
C LYS A 180 16.47 -4.88 -17.89
N LEU A 181 15.14 -4.99 -17.98
CA LEU A 181 14.23 -4.01 -17.41
C LEU A 181 13.72 -4.45 -16.04
N GLY A 182 13.74 -3.54 -15.08
CA GLY A 182 13.19 -3.71 -13.74
C GLY A 182 13.04 -2.36 -13.02
N GLY A 183 12.45 -2.36 -11.84
CA GLY A 183 12.47 -1.23 -10.91
C GLY A 183 13.83 -1.09 -10.21
N GLU A 184 14.01 0.00 -9.45
CA GLU A 184 15.26 0.32 -8.76
C GLU A 184 15.64 -0.74 -7.71
N SER A 185 16.92 -1.12 -7.68
CA SER A 185 17.45 -2.20 -6.82
C SER A 185 17.54 -1.78 -5.36
N GLU A 186 17.81 -0.49 -5.12
CA GLU A 186 17.97 0.07 -3.78
C GLU A 186 16.62 0.26 -3.06
N ASN A 187 15.50 0.06 -3.76
CA ASN A 187 14.17 0.28 -3.23
C ASN A 187 13.56 -0.93 -2.48
N LEU A 188 14.26 -2.06 -2.36
CA LEU A 188 13.79 -3.28 -1.64
C LEU A 188 12.44 -3.83 -2.15
N MET A 189 12.14 -3.62 -3.43
CA MET A 189 10.89 -4.03 -4.05
C MET A 189 11.02 -5.33 -4.84
N ASP A 190 12.08 -6.13 -4.66
CA ASP A 190 12.44 -7.22 -5.58
C ASP A 190 12.55 -6.73 -7.03
N PHE A 191 13.05 -5.52 -7.29
CA PHE A 191 13.02 -4.87 -8.62
C PHE A 191 11.60 -4.70 -9.21
N CYS A 192 10.53 -4.80 -8.42
CA CYS A 192 9.18 -4.51 -8.90
C CYS A 192 9.02 -3.01 -9.16
N PRO A 193 8.67 -2.60 -10.38
CA PRO A 193 8.42 -1.20 -10.71
C PRO A 193 7.15 -0.68 -10.03
N TYR A 194 7.23 0.51 -9.44
CA TYR A 194 6.13 1.18 -8.75
C TYR A 194 6.22 2.70 -8.98
N ILE A 195 5.21 3.44 -8.52
CA ILE A 195 5.23 4.90 -8.60
C ILE A 195 6.14 5.47 -7.51
N GLU A 196 7.29 5.98 -7.91
CA GLU A 196 8.28 6.60 -7.03
C GLU A 196 8.01 8.09 -6.85
N THR A 197 8.17 8.56 -5.61
CA THR A 197 8.02 9.98 -5.26
C THR A 197 9.30 10.76 -5.58
N TYR A 198 9.15 12.05 -5.92
CA TYR A 198 10.26 13.01 -5.92
C TYR A 198 10.10 14.00 -4.77
N ALA A 199 11.21 14.53 -4.24
CA ALA A 199 11.17 15.41 -3.07
C ALA A 199 10.37 16.70 -3.32
N ASN A 200 10.41 17.22 -4.54
CA ASN A 200 9.72 18.45 -4.95
C ASN A 200 8.26 18.24 -5.40
N THR A 201 7.73 17.02 -5.33
CA THR A 201 6.36 16.69 -5.79
C THR A 201 5.44 16.23 -4.67
N ARG A 202 5.79 16.51 -3.40
CA ARG A 202 4.89 16.31 -2.26
C ARG A 202 3.69 17.26 -2.36
N CYS A 203 2.50 16.76 -2.08
CA CYS A 203 1.28 17.57 -2.13
C CYS A 203 1.23 18.61 -0.99
N SER A 204 1.87 18.34 0.14
CA SER A 204 1.83 19.20 1.31
C SER A 204 2.67 20.48 1.18
N ASN A 205 3.83 20.38 0.54
CA ASN A 205 4.84 21.45 0.49
C ASN A 205 5.77 21.39 -0.74
N GLY A 206 5.42 20.63 -1.76
CA GLY A 206 6.20 20.53 -2.99
C GLY A 206 6.14 21.80 -3.83
N ASN A 207 6.83 21.78 -4.97
CA ASN A 207 6.86 22.88 -5.90
C ASN A 207 5.69 22.77 -6.90
N ALA A 208 4.66 23.61 -6.72
CA ALA A 208 3.49 23.64 -7.60
C ALA A 208 3.83 23.85 -9.09
N THR A 209 4.95 24.50 -9.41
CA THR A 209 5.35 24.76 -10.81
C THR A 209 5.71 23.50 -11.59
N VAL A 210 6.07 22.41 -10.91
CA VAL A 210 6.34 21.10 -11.54
C VAL A 210 5.17 20.12 -11.40
N MET A 211 4.13 20.49 -10.66
CA MET A 211 2.92 19.70 -10.42
C MET A 211 1.72 20.39 -11.09
N ARG A 212 1.72 20.37 -12.41
CA ARG A 212 0.66 20.98 -13.22
C ARG A 212 -0.73 20.55 -12.76
N GLY A 213 -1.68 21.49 -12.70
CA GLY A 213 -3.05 21.23 -12.27
C GLY A 213 -3.21 20.99 -10.76
N SER A 214 -2.12 21.07 -9.99
CA SER A 214 -2.16 20.73 -8.56
C SER A 214 -2.29 21.96 -7.66
N ARG A 215 -3.11 21.82 -6.62
CA ARG A 215 -3.18 22.72 -5.48
C ARG A 215 -2.33 22.14 -4.34
N VAL A 216 -1.19 22.77 -4.08
CA VAL A 216 -0.25 22.38 -3.02
C VAL A 216 -0.63 23.11 -1.73
N GLY A 217 -0.72 22.39 -0.62
CA GLY A 217 -1.10 22.94 0.67
C GLY A 217 -1.01 21.87 1.77
N PRO A 218 -0.95 22.26 3.05
CA PRO A 218 -0.66 21.33 4.15
C PRO A 218 -1.66 20.17 4.28
N THR A 219 -2.89 20.35 3.83
CA THR A 219 -3.95 19.32 3.81
C THR A 219 -4.11 18.65 2.44
N SER A 220 -3.26 18.99 1.46
CA SER A 220 -3.35 18.43 0.13
C SER A 220 -2.88 16.98 0.07
N LYS A 221 -3.65 16.18 -0.65
CA LYS A 221 -3.37 14.79 -1.00
C LYS A 221 -3.40 14.62 -2.50
N CYS A 222 -2.77 13.57 -2.99
CA CYS A 222 -2.82 13.21 -4.39
C CYS A 222 -4.12 12.48 -4.71
N LEU A 223 -4.83 12.97 -5.72
CA LEU A 223 -6.08 12.41 -6.23
C LEU A 223 -5.89 11.92 -7.66
N LYS A 224 -6.50 10.78 -7.98
CA LYS A 224 -6.41 10.16 -9.31
C LYS A 224 -7.17 10.99 -10.34
N GLY A 225 -6.58 11.19 -11.51
CA GLY A 225 -7.23 11.82 -12.65
C GLY A 225 -7.75 10.78 -13.65
N ASP A 226 -8.98 10.96 -14.14
CA ASP A 226 -9.49 10.24 -15.30
C ASP A 226 -9.51 11.18 -16.51
N ARG A 227 -8.55 10.98 -17.42
CA ARG A 227 -8.34 11.80 -18.63
C ARG A 227 -8.33 13.31 -18.36
N LEU A 228 -7.85 13.69 -17.18
CA LEU A 228 -7.81 15.08 -16.73
C LEU A 228 -6.87 15.91 -17.62
N ALA A 229 -7.38 17.04 -18.11
CA ALA A 229 -6.69 17.86 -19.09
C ALA A 229 -6.95 19.36 -18.91
N ASP A 230 -6.03 20.16 -19.43
CA ASP A 230 -6.19 21.61 -19.61
C ASP A 230 -5.87 22.01 -21.07
N SER A 231 -5.61 23.30 -21.32
CA SER A 231 -5.25 23.83 -22.65
C SER A 231 -3.95 23.31 -23.27
N ARG A 232 -3.03 22.73 -22.49
CA ARG A 232 -1.78 22.11 -23.01
C ARG A 232 -1.78 20.58 -22.90
N GLY A 233 -2.94 19.95 -22.79
CA GLY A 233 -3.12 18.49 -22.86
C GLY A 233 -3.31 17.80 -21.52
N PHE A 234 -3.07 16.48 -21.49
CA PHE A 234 -3.29 15.65 -20.30
C PHE A 234 -2.33 16.02 -19.16
N ILE A 235 -2.85 15.93 -17.94
CA ILE A 235 -2.14 16.27 -16.70
C ILE A 235 -1.70 15.01 -15.95
N GLY A 236 -2.55 13.98 -15.94
CA GLY A 236 -2.40 12.82 -15.06
C GLY A 236 -3.13 13.05 -13.74
N ASP A 237 -2.51 12.63 -12.65
CA ASP A 237 -3.03 12.82 -11.29
C ASP A 237 -2.65 14.22 -10.76
N VAL A 238 -3.38 14.71 -9.74
CA VAL A 238 -3.19 16.07 -9.20
C VAL A 238 -3.21 16.07 -7.68
N CYS A 239 -2.51 17.02 -7.07
CA CYS A 239 -2.75 17.34 -5.66
C CYS A 239 -3.96 18.27 -5.53
N ALA A 240 -4.79 18.02 -4.53
CA ALA A 240 -5.88 18.91 -4.13
C ALA A 240 -6.00 18.92 -2.61
N GLU A 241 -6.49 20.02 -2.04
CA GLU A 241 -6.74 20.08 -0.60
C GLU A 241 -7.88 19.13 -0.26
N VAL A 242 -7.68 18.34 0.79
CA VAL A 242 -8.66 17.37 1.29
C VAL A 242 -9.10 17.78 2.69
N SER A 243 -10.40 17.71 2.94
CA SER A 243 -11.02 17.85 4.25
C SER A 243 -11.84 16.60 4.53
N CYS A 244 -11.74 16.11 5.77
CA CYS A 244 -12.39 14.90 6.24
C CYS A 244 -13.34 15.28 7.38
N ASP A 245 -14.62 14.94 7.25
CA ASP A 245 -15.61 15.14 8.32
C ASP A 245 -16.57 13.95 8.36
N LYS A 246 -16.65 13.26 9.50
CA LYS A 246 -17.59 12.14 9.75
C LYS A 246 -17.63 11.07 8.65
N GLY A 247 -16.47 10.68 8.11
CA GLY A 247 -16.38 9.68 7.04
C GLY A 247 -16.63 10.23 5.63
N GLU A 248 -16.91 11.53 5.47
CA GLU A 248 -17.02 12.18 4.16
C GLU A 248 -15.71 12.88 3.79
N VAL A 249 -15.35 12.76 2.50
CA VAL A 249 -14.23 13.48 1.89
C VAL A 249 -14.78 14.69 1.13
N SER A 250 -14.21 15.87 1.39
CA SER A 250 -14.41 17.07 0.58
C SER A 250 -13.10 17.51 -0.04
N VAL A 251 -13.16 17.97 -1.29
CA VAL A 251 -12.00 18.32 -2.11
C VAL A 251 -12.10 19.77 -2.57
N ARG A 252 -10.98 20.48 -2.50
CA ARG A 252 -10.80 21.80 -3.10
C ARG A 252 -9.62 21.74 -4.08
N TYR A 253 -9.93 21.85 -5.37
CA TYR A 253 -8.95 21.68 -6.45
C TYR A 253 -8.40 23.02 -6.97
N LEU A 254 -7.43 22.99 -7.87
CA LEU A 254 -6.81 24.20 -8.40
C LEU A 254 -7.78 24.96 -9.33
N GLY A 255 -8.00 26.26 -9.08
CA GLY A 255 -8.86 27.09 -9.91
C GLY A 255 -10.31 27.22 -9.42
N ASP A 256 -10.66 26.56 -8.32
CA ASP A 256 -11.91 26.74 -7.59
C ASP A 256 -11.66 26.69 -6.08
N ASP A 257 -11.99 27.76 -5.37
CA ASP A 257 -11.78 27.85 -3.91
C ASP A 257 -12.95 27.28 -3.09
N ALA A 258 -14.00 26.78 -3.74
CA ALA A 258 -15.10 26.07 -3.07
C ALA A 258 -14.72 24.63 -2.68
N TRP A 259 -15.34 24.14 -1.60
CA TRP A 259 -15.25 22.73 -1.21
C TRP A 259 -16.33 21.92 -1.93
N HIS A 260 -15.91 20.81 -2.53
CA HIS A 260 -16.78 19.90 -3.26
C HIS A 260 -16.85 18.57 -2.52
N LYS A 261 -18.06 18.07 -2.24
CA LYS A 261 -18.22 16.72 -1.71
C LYS A 261 -17.67 15.71 -2.72
N CYS A 262 -16.92 14.74 -2.21
CA CYS A 262 -16.27 13.71 -3.02
C CYS A 262 -16.55 12.31 -2.45
N PRO A 263 -17.79 11.79 -2.56
CA PRO A 263 -18.13 10.44 -2.11
C PRO A 263 -17.24 9.38 -2.76
N GLU A 264 -16.83 8.35 -2.01
CA GLU A 264 -16.00 7.24 -2.54
C GLU A 264 -16.60 6.64 -3.82
N GLY A 265 -15.75 6.37 -4.81
CA GLY A 265 -16.16 5.79 -6.10
C GLY A 265 -16.85 6.77 -7.06
N SER A 266 -17.15 7.99 -6.62
CA SER A 266 -17.65 9.07 -7.48
C SER A 266 -16.50 9.88 -8.08
N SER A 267 -16.83 10.99 -8.73
CA SER A 267 -15.85 11.85 -9.38
C SER A 267 -16.32 13.31 -9.44
N ILE A 268 -15.39 14.24 -9.35
CA ILE A 268 -15.61 15.66 -9.59
C ILE A 268 -15.23 15.97 -11.03
N THR A 269 -16.07 16.75 -11.73
CA THR A 269 -15.72 17.33 -13.04
C THR A 269 -15.24 18.76 -12.79
N PRO A 270 -13.91 19.00 -12.77
CA PRO A 270 -13.40 20.32 -12.43
C PRO A 270 -13.67 21.32 -13.57
N THR A 271 -13.86 22.58 -13.20
CA THR A 271 -14.12 23.67 -14.13
C THR A 271 -12.97 24.69 -14.14
N GLY A 272 -13.08 25.75 -14.95
CA GLY A 272 -12.10 26.83 -15.00
C GLY A 272 -10.84 26.44 -15.77
N LEU A 273 -9.74 26.17 -15.06
CA LEU A 273 -8.44 25.87 -15.67
C LEU A 273 -8.43 24.53 -16.43
N PHE A 274 -9.28 23.59 -16.01
CA PHE A 274 -9.41 22.29 -16.63
C PHE A 274 -10.35 22.36 -17.83
N THR A 275 -9.94 21.75 -18.95
CA THR A 275 -10.71 21.69 -20.19
C THR A 275 -11.45 20.37 -20.36
N GLY A 276 -11.15 19.36 -19.54
CA GLY A 276 -11.85 18.09 -19.55
C GLY A 276 -11.31 17.06 -18.55
N GLY A 277 -11.99 15.93 -18.49
CA GLY A 277 -11.69 14.82 -17.58
C GLY A 277 -12.28 15.02 -16.18
N LYS A 278 -11.85 14.17 -15.25
CA LYS A 278 -12.40 14.08 -13.90
C LYS A 278 -11.32 13.87 -12.85
N ILE A 279 -11.59 14.33 -11.64
CA ILE A 279 -10.85 13.96 -10.43
C ILE A 279 -11.65 12.86 -9.73
N LEU A 280 -11.04 11.70 -9.55
CA LEU A 280 -11.67 10.54 -8.92
C LEU A 280 -11.64 10.69 -7.40
N CYS A 281 -12.78 10.40 -6.76
CA CYS A 281 -12.89 10.49 -5.32
C CYS A 281 -12.24 9.28 -4.64
N PRO A 282 -11.28 9.51 -3.73
CA PRO A 282 -10.56 8.43 -3.07
C PRO A 282 -11.45 7.76 -2.02
N LYS A 283 -10.97 6.62 -1.51
CA LYS A 283 -11.50 6.06 -0.27
C LYS A 283 -11.17 7.01 0.88
N TYR A 284 -12.04 7.09 1.88
CA TYR A 284 -11.79 7.90 3.08
C TYR A 284 -10.44 7.53 3.73
N ASP A 285 -10.21 6.23 3.87
CA ASP A 285 -9.03 5.68 4.55
C ASP A 285 -7.71 6.03 3.87
N ASP A 286 -7.71 6.21 2.55
CA ASP A 286 -6.52 6.56 1.77
C ASP A 286 -6.03 8.00 2.06
N VAL A 287 -6.90 8.88 2.58
CA VAL A 287 -6.60 10.32 2.68
C VAL A 287 -6.86 10.93 4.06
N CYS A 288 -7.60 10.25 4.95
CA CYS A 288 -8.10 10.83 6.21
C CYS A 288 -7.53 10.24 7.51
N ILE A 289 -6.77 9.15 7.46
CA ILE A 289 -6.39 8.40 8.68
C ILE A 289 -5.29 9.04 9.53
N VAL A 290 -4.55 10.00 8.97
CA VAL A 290 -3.40 10.62 9.64
C VAL A 290 -3.79 11.79 10.57
N ILE A 291 -5.08 12.17 10.67
CA ILE A 291 -5.47 13.44 11.31
C ILE A 291 -6.33 13.27 12.58
N ASP A 292 -7.03 12.16 12.78
CA ASP A 292 -7.96 12.05 13.93
C ASP A 292 -7.30 11.71 15.27
N THR A 293 -6.03 11.28 15.29
CA THR A 293 -5.32 10.93 16.53
C THR A 293 -4.78 12.13 17.31
N ILE A 294 -4.80 13.34 16.75
CA ILE A 294 -4.29 14.55 17.45
C ILE A 294 -5.41 15.27 18.23
N ASN A 295 -6.69 15.08 17.87
CA ASN A 295 -7.79 15.85 18.45
C ASN A 295 -8.70 15.08 19.43
N GLY A 296 -8.36 13.84 19.80
CA GLY A 296 -8.98 13.12 20.92
C GLY A 296 -10.52 13.02 20.87
N THR A 297 -11.12 13.07 19.67
CA THR A 297 -12.58 13.13 19.47
C THR A 297 -13.10 12.09 18.48
N GLY A 298 -12.28 11.09 18.13
CA GLY A 298 -12.70 9.96 17.29
C GLY A 298 -13.75 9.10 18.00
N ASP A 299 -15.01 9.33 17.68
CA ASP A 299 -16.11 8.43 18.02
C ASP A 299 -15.98 7.19 17.12
N VAL A 300 -15.53 6.07 17.71
CA VAL A 300 -15.20 4.79 17.02
C VAL A 300 -16.48 4.02 16.64
N SER A 301 -17.48 4.71 16.09
CA SER A 301 -18.78 4.12 15.75
C SER A 301 -18.93 3.76 14.26
N SER A 302 -17.96 4.06 13.41
CA SER A 302 -18.03 3.76 11.96
C SER A 302 -17.22 2.56 11.47
N LEU A 303 -16.52 1.82 12.35
CA LEU A 303 -16.00 0.49 12.01
C LEU A 303 -17.13 -0.55 12.07
N SER A 304 -18.18 -0.34 11.28
CA SER A 304 -19.17 -1.38 11.00
C SER A 304 -18.54 -2.37 10.01
N SER A 305 -18.08 -3.49 10.56
CA SER A 305 -17.85 -4.72 9.81
C SER A 305 -19.09 -5.07 8.99
N THR A 306 -19.06 -4.75 7.70
CA THR A 306 -20.01 -5.30 6.73
C THR A 306 -19.47 -6.62 6.19
N PHE A 307 -19.31 -7.60 7.07
CA PHE A 307 -19.40 -8.99 6.64
C PHE A 307 -20.90 -9.33 6.60
N PRO A 308 -21.47 -9.75 5.46
CA PRO A 308 -22.83 -10.28 5.47
C PRO A 308 -22.83 -11.50 6.40
N PRO A 309 -23.80 -11.62 7.34
CA PRO A 309 -23.91 -12.82 8.15
C PRO A 309 -24.20 -13.98 7.20
N ILE A 310 -23.27 -14.93 7.11
CA ILE A 310 -23.55 -16.23 6.51
C ILE A 310 -24.73 -16.81 7.32
N PRO A 311 -25.90 -17.07 6.71
CA PRO A 311 -27.01 -17.61 7.45
C PRO A 311 -26.61 -18.99 7.98
N LEU A 312 -26.62 -19.10 9.31
CA LEU A 312 -26.30 -20.29 10.10
C LEU A 312 -27.44 -21.32 10.01
N ILE A 313 -27.93 -21.60 8.79
CA ILE A 313 -28.97 -22.57 8.47
C ILE A 313 -28.53 -23.33 7.22
N MET A 314 -27.49 -24.16 7.35
CA MET A 314 -27.23 -25.35 6.50
C MET A 314 -26.13 -26.20 7.18
N LEU A 315 -26.31 -26.52 8.47
CA LEU A 315 -25.40 -27.46 9.16
C LEU A 315 -26.16 -28.46 10.06
N VAL A 316 -27.39 -28.77 9.67
CA VAL A 316 -28.15 -29.91 10.18
C VAL A 316 -28.91 -30.50 8.98
N LEU A 317 -28.27 -31.39 8.22
CA LEU A 317 -28.90 -32.39 7.33
C LEU A 317 -27.88 -33.25 6.52
N ILE A 318 -26.64 -33.44 7.01
CA ILE A 318 -25.69 -34.44 6.44
C ILE A 318 -25.23 -35.43 7.52
N PHE A 319 -26.13 -35.84 8.41
CA PHE A 319 -25.90 -36.96 9.34
C PHE A 319 -27.04 -37.99 9.36
N ILE A 320 -27.93 -37.97 8.36
CA ILE A 320 -28.94 -39.03 8.17
C ILE A 320 -28.92 -39.44 6.69
N SER A 321 -27.85 -40.15 6.28
CA SER A 321 -27.89 -41.13 5.18
C SER A 321 -26.52 -41.80 5.02
N MET A 322 -26.00 -42.40 6.10
CA MET A 322 -25.02 -43.49 6.01
C MET A 322 -25.31 -44.49 7.14
N CYS A 323 -26.41 -45.22 6.96
CA CYS A 323 -26.58 -46.62 7.34
C CYS A 323 -27.10 -47.32 6.08
#